data_AF-Q2F5U3-F1
#
_entry.id   AF-Q2F5U3-F1
#
_cell.length_a   1.000
_cell.length_b   1.000
_cell.length_c   1.000
_cell.angle_alpha   90.00
_cell.angle_beta   90.00
_cell.angle_gamma   90.00
#
_symmetry.space_group_name_H-M   'P 1'
#
loop_
_entity.id
_entity.type
_entity.pdbx_description
1 polymer ?
#
loop_
_entity_poly.entity_id
_entity_poly.type
_entity_poly.pdbx_seq_one_letter_code
_entity_poly.pdbx_strand_id
1 'polypeptide(L)'
;MWRSASMGARLCAGAVLVMSLTLGAGRREFRDPIKQHDISLWIDERQVRMFSGISMQVFAIVNGHVSPYVLDPNFSNKLPIIPSEVGYVNFTWKSKKRYYYNFDTLKSSDLKILKAPVLSIKTQGRVPKTAKEFSIILPCVGNSSGVATFEIGLVLKNARGLPLKGTPLRLNLKKECAHRGVYLERTGPDPECDKKCANQGWCNEEKICQCPEGYMGQHCRTALCYPQCMNGGNCTAPGLCSCPQGYQGRHCEGGICAQKCMNGGKCIQKDTCFCPKGHYGRRCEFSKCVIPCLNGGRCVGVNKCRCPAGLGGDHCEVGRRGECRGACRRGRCHELGWRGRACQRPPGSSEESGEYKKPR
;
A
#
# COMPACT_ATOMS: atom_id res chain seq x y z
N MET A 1 -46.30 41.99 13.41
CA MET A 1 -47.06 42.96 12.58
C MET A 1 -46.41 44.32 12.84
N TRP A 2 -45.78 45.09 11.97
CA TRP A 2 -45.61 45.24 10.51
C TRP A 2 -44.16 45.78 10.32
N ARG A 3 -43.35 45.32 9.35
CA ARG A 3 -43.16 45.85 7.96
C ARG A 3 -42.86 47.37 7.94
N SER A 4 -41.94 47.96 7.17
CA SER A 4 -41.04 47.63 6.04
C SER A 4 -40.19 48.90 5.81
N ALA A 5 -38.87 48.84 5.58
CA ALA A 5 -38.16 48.85 4.28
C ALA A 5 -38.35 50.09 3.35
N SER A 6 -37.25 50.84 3.11
CA SER A 6 -36.73 51.21 1.77
C SER A 6 -35.25 51.66 1.95
N MET A 7 -34.25 50.97 1.40
CA MET A 7 -33.70 51.03 0.03
C MET A 7 -33.27 52.43 -0.44
N GLY A 8 -31.98 52.70 -0.28
CA GLY A 8 -31.23 53.75 -0.98
C GLY A 8 -29.79 53.29 -1.19
N ALA A 9 -29.52 52.67 -2.33
CA ALA A 9 -28.19 52.26 -2.75
C ALA A 9 -27.43 53.47 -3.31
N ARG A 10 -26.16 53.63 -2.88
CA ARG A 10 -24.96 54.03 -3.65
C ARG A 10 -23.96 54.73 -2.70
N LEU A 11 -22.77 54.14 -2.54
CA LEU A 11 -21.49 54.77 -2.88
C LEU A 11 -20.34 53.85 -2.45
N CYS A 12 -19.39 53.68 -3.38
CA CYS A 12 -18.21 52.85 -3.29
C CYS A 12 -17.17 53.43 -2.32
N ALA A 13 -16.46 52.58 -1.59
CA ALA A 13 -15.03 52.75 -1.29
C ALA A 13 -14.47 51.51 -0.55
N GLY A 14 -13.88 50.60 -1.31
CA GLY A 14 -12.82 49.74 -0.79
C GLY A 14 -11.50 50.50 -0.89
N ALA A 15 -10.86 50.77 0.25
CA ALA A 15 -9.53 51.37 0.29
C ALA A 15 -8.47 50.28 0.46
N VAL A 16 -7.75 50.07 -0.65
CA VAL A 16 -6.47 49.35 -0.73
C VAL A 16 -5.37 50.33 -0.35
N LEU A 17 -4.44 49.95 0.54
CA LEU A 17 -3.08 50.50 0.49
C LEU A 17 -2.01 49.48 0.92
N VAL A 18 -1.47 48.86 -0.13
CA VAL A 18 -0.11 48.38 -0.41
C VAL A 18 0.94 48.48 0.71
N MET A 19 1.50 47.33 1.10
CA MET A 19 2.86 47.19 1.66
C MET A 19 3.74 46.50 0.61
N SER A 20 4.75 47.19 0.09
CA SER A 20 5.73 46.64 -0.85
C SER A 20 7.05 46.30 -0.14
N LEU A 21 7.54 45.09 -0.44
CA LEU A 21 8.80 44.48 -0.02
C LEU A 21 10.01 45.08 -0.74
N THR A 22 11.16 45.14 -0.06
CA THR A 22 12.46 44.83 -0.69
C THR A 22 13.23 43.82 0.16
N LEU A 23 13.70 42.78 -0.53
CA LEU A 23 14.39 41.60 0.00
C LEU A 23 15.85 41.90 0.33
N GLY A 24 16.28 41.50 1.53
CA GLY A 24 17.70 41.32 1.91
C GLY A 24 17.81 40.03 2.73
N ALA A 25 18.69 39.13 2.29
CA ALA A 25 18.72 37.73 2.66
C ALA A 25 18.97 37.44 4.15
N GLY A 26 18.14 36.57 4.72
CA GLY A 26 18.35 35.92 6.01
C GLY A 26 17.31 34.82 6.19
N ARG A 27 17.63 33.59 5.76
CA ARG A 27 16.83 32.38 6.01
C ARG A 27 16.61 32.23 7.52
N ARG A 28 15.50 32.74 8.05
CA ARG A 28 14.94 32.24 9.30
C ARG A 28 14.13 31.00 8.93
N GLU A 29 14.77 29.85 9.06
CA GLU A 29 14.07 28.57 9.17
C GLU A 29 12.97 28.73 10.21
N PHE A 30 11.72 28.76 9.74
CA PHE A 30 10.56 28.60 10.60
C PHE A 30 10.62 27.17 11.12
N ARG A 31 11.20 27.03 12.31
CA ARG A 31 11.43 25.76 12.98
C ARG A 31 10.06 25.23 13.43
N ASP A 32 9.55 24.23 12.72
CA ASP A 32 8.38 23.44 13.14
C ASP A 32 8.52 23.03 14.62
N PRO A 33 7.57 23.37 15.51
CA PRO A 33 7.66 22.99 16.92
C PRO A 33 7.42 21.50 17.19
N ILE A 34 7.18 20.68 16.15
CA ILE A 34 6.65 19.31 16.28
C ILE A 34 7.62 18.29 15.66
N LYS A 35 8.87 18.29 16.13
CA LYS A 35 9.74 17.09 16.07
C LYS A 35 10.46 16.91 17.41
N GLN A 36 9.69 16.81 18.49
CA GLN A 36 10.25 16.44 19.78
C GLN A 36 10.43 14.92 19.81
N HIS A 37 11.58 14.45 19.32
CA HIS A 37 11.98 13.05 19.45
C HIS A 37 12.28 12.70 20.91
N ASP A 38 11.24 12.37 21.67
CA ASP A 38 11.33 12.02 23.09
C ASP A 38 11.29 10.49 23.31
N ILE A 39 10.95 10.02 24.50
CA ILE A 39 10.75 8.59 24.80
C ILE A 39 9.58 7.99 24.02
N SER A 40 9.74 6.77 23.53
CA SER A 40 8.68 5.95 22.92
C SER A 40 8.77 4.52 23.42
N LEU A 41 7.62 3.89 23.65
CA LEU A 41 7.47 2.51 24.11
C LEU A 41 6.29 1.88 23.35
N TRP A 42 6.51 0.74 22.70
CA TRP A 42 5.51 0.07 21.87
C TRP A 42 5.69 -1.44 21.84
N ILE A 43 4.68 -2.12 21.32
CA ILE A 43 4.70 -3.54 20.97
C ILE A 43 4.73 -3.63 19.44
N ASP A 44 5.67 -4.39 18.90
CA ASP A 44 5.84 -4.54 17.46
C ASP A 44 4.73 -5.38 16.81
N GLU A 45 4.49 -5.14 15.52
CA GLU A 45 3.42 -5.76 14.73
C GLU A 45 3.42 -7.29 14.78
N ARG A 46 4.62 -7.91 14.74
CA ARG A 46 4.77 -9.37 14.86
C ARG A 46 4.21 -9.90 16.17
N GLN A 47 4.45 -9.18 17.27
CA GLN A 47 4.01 -9.58 18.59
C GLN A 47 2.50 -9.40 18.74
N VAL A 48 1.91 -8.32 18.18
CA VAL A 48 0.45 -8.10 18.19
C VAL A 48 -0.28 -9.15 17.34
N ARG A 49 0.28 -9.49 16.17
CA ARG A 49 -0.27 -10.52 15.28
C ARG A 49 -0.40 -11.88 15.97
N MET A 50 0.54 -12.24 16.85
CA MET A 50 0.48 -13.49 17.63
C MET A 50 -0.68 -13.53 18.63
N PHE A 51 -1.15 -12.38 19.13
CA PHE A 51 -2.22 -12.32 20.14
C PHE A 51 -3.62 -12.12 19.57
N SER A 52 -3.74 -11.34 18.50
CA SER A 52 -5.05 -10.88 18.01
C SER A 52 -5.33 -11.27 16.56
N GLY A 53 -4.35 -11.83 15.84
CA GLY A 53 -4.44 -12.06 14.39
C GLY A 53 -4.40 -10.78 13.55
N ILE A 54 -4.35 -9.60 14.18
CA ILE A 54 -4.28 -8.28 13.52
C ILE A 54 -2.84 -7.80 13.50
N SER A 55 -2.42 -7.22 12.38
CA SER A 55 -1.07 -6.68 12.21
C SER A 55 -1.08 -5.16 12.43
N MET A 56 -0.66 -4.71 13.61
CA MET A 56 -0.45 -3.30 13.92
C MET A 56 0.59 -3.10 15.03
N GLN A 57 1.23 -1.94 15.06
CA GLN A 57 2.07 -1.51 16.18
C GLN A 57 1.21 -0.80 17.24
N VAL A 58 1.34 -1.20 18.49
CA VAL A 58 0.59 -0.61 19.61
C VAL A 58 1.54 0.21 20.47
N PHE A 59 1.33 1.53 20.54
CA PHE A 59 2.22 2.45 21.24
C PHE A 59 1.72 2.82 22.63
N ALA A 60 2.33 2.31 23.69
CA ALA A 60 1.99 2.74 25.05
C ALA A 60 2.42 4.21 25.33
N ILE A 61 3.57 4.61 24.78
CA ILE A 61 4.11 5.97 24.91
C ILE A 61 4.62 6.44 23.55
N VAL A 62 4.20 7.63 23.12
CA VAL A 62 4.64 8.27 21.88
C VAL A 62 5.16 9.66 22.20
N ASN A 63 6.41 9.95 21.83
CA ASN A 63 7.05 11.26 22.01
C ASN A 63 6.89 11.86 23.43
N GLY A 64 7.03 11.03 24.47
CA GLY A 64 6.93 11.47 25.86
C GLY A 64 5.50 11.63 26.40
N HIS A 65 4.49 11.26 25.62
CA HIS A 65 3.10 11.24 26.05
C HIS A 65 2.62 9.80 26.17
N VAL A 66 2.00 9.46 27.30
CA VAL A 66 1.31 8.19 27.48
C VAL A 66 0.03 8.21 26.64
N SER A 67 -0.21 7.15 25.88
CA SER A 67 -1.39 7.05 25.02
C SER A 67 -2.69 7.06 25.84
N PRO A 68 -3.72 7.83 25.44
CA PRO A 68 -4.94 8.00 26.24
C PRO A 68 -5.67 6.69 26.57
N TYR A 69 -5.63 5.71 25.66
CA TYR A 69 -6.27 4.41 25.88
C TYR A 69 -5.62 3.60 27.00
N VAL A 70 -4.32 3.82 27.28
CA VAL A 70 -3.62 3.16 28.40
C VAL A 70 -4.03 3.78 29.74
N LEU A 71 -4.47 5.04 29.72
CA LEU A 71 -4.94 5.77 30.91
C LEU A 71 -6.43 5.52 31.20
N ASP A 72 -7.16 4.83 30.32
CA ASP A 72 -8.55 4.43 30.55
C ASP A 72 -8.61 3.45 31.74
N PRO A 73 -9.35 3.75 32.82
CA PRO A 73 -9.47 2.84 33.96
C PRO A 73 -10.07 1.48 33.59
N ASN A 74 -10.84 1.40 32.50
CA ASN A 74 -11.41 0.16 31.99
C ASN A 74 -10.53 -0.55 30.94
N PHE A 75 -9.33 -0.03 30.67
CA PHE A 75 -8.42 -0.59 29.66
C PHE A 75 -8.19 -2.10 29.87
N SER A 76 -7.89 -2.50 31.10
CA SER A 76 -7.63 -3.89 31.50
C SER A 76 -8.79 -4.86 31.14
N ASN A 77 -10.04 -4.38 31.17
CA ASN A 77 -11.21 -5.20 30.86
C ASN A 77 -11.43 -5.39 29.35
N LYS A 78 -10.84 -4.51 28.53
CA LYS A 78 -10.95 -4.55 27.06
C LYS A 78 -9.83 -5.38 26.42
N LEU A 79 -8.82 -5.78 27.19
CA LEU A 79 -7.69 -6.57 26.70
C LEU A 79 -8.02 -8.07 26.67
N PRO A 80 -7.61 -8.78 25.62
CA PRO A 80 -7.76 -10.23 25.57
C PRO A 80 -6.87 -10.91 26.61
N ILE A 81 -7.24 -12.14 26.97
CA ILE A 81 -6.42 -13.01 27.82
C ILE A 81 -5.23 -13.48 26.97
N ILE A 82 -4.01 -13.38 27.53
CA ILE A 82 -2.81 -13.91 26.89
C ILE A 82 -2.92 -15.44 26.91
N PRO A 83 -2.87 -16.13 25.76
CA PRO A 83 -3.18 -17.55 25.68
C PRO A 83 -2.02 -18.42 26.17
N SER A 84 -2.26 -19.71 26.37
CA SER A 84 -1.37 -20.63 27.11
C SER A 84 0.02 -20.79 26.47
N GLU A 85 0.07 -20.67 25.14
CA GLU A 85 1.23 -20.92 24.27
C GLU A 85 2.24 -19.77 24.33
N VAL A 86 1.79 -18.57 24.72
CA VAL A 86 2.67 -17.40 24.75
C VAL A 86 3.37 -17.27 26.10
N GLY A 87 4.65 -17.65 26.14
CA GLY A 87 5.48 -17.58 27.35
C GLY A 87 6.06 -16.20 27.67
N TYR A 88 6.03 -15.24 26.73
CA TYR A 88 6.60 -13.90 26.94
C TYR A 88 5.98 -12.85 26.00
N VAL A 89 6.09 -11.58 26.38
CA VAL A 89 5.69 -10.43 25.54
C VAL A 89 6.88 -9.52 25.31
N ASN A 90 7.17 -9.23 24.05
CA ASN A 90 8.23 -8.30 23.68
C ASN A 90 7.74 -6.86 23.58
N PHE A 91 8.52 -5.97 24.19
CA PHE A 91 8.32 -4.53 24.15
C PHE A 91 9.58 -3.87 23.59
N THR A 92 9.37 -2.86 22.74
CA THR A 92 10.46 -2.08 22.18
C THR A 92 10.36 -0.64 22.68
N TRP A 93 11.49 -0.09 23.11
CA TRP A 93 11.57 1.28 23.57
C TRP A 93 12.83 2.00 23.10
N LYS A 94 12.77 3.33 23.08
CA LYS A 94 13.92 4.20 22.85
C LYS A 94 13.68 5.58 23.43
N SER A 95 14.74 6.28 23.78
CA SER A 95 14.65 7.72 24.07
C SER A 95 15.92 8.45 23.67
N LYS A 96 15.79 9.57 22.96
CA LYS A 96 16.92 10.47 22.71
C LYS A 96 17.33 11.23 23.98
N LYS A 97 16.37 11.49 24.89
CA LYS A 97 16.60 12.14 26.18
C LYS A 97 16.99 11.13 27.26
N ARG A 98 17.52 11.61 28.39
CA ARG A 98 17.87 10.76 29.52
C ARG A 98 16.61 10.45 30.36
N TYR A 99 16.11 9.24 30.21
CA TYR A 99 15.05 8.67 31.05
C TYR A 99 15.56 7.46 31.82
N TYR A 100 15.08 7.33 33.05
CA TYR A 100 15.30 6.18 33.92
C TYR A 100 13.98 5.48 34.14
N TYR A 101 14.00 4.16 34.06
CA TYR A 101 12.84 3.33 34.28
C TYR A 101 12.99 2.61 35.62
N ASN A 102 11.86 2.37 36.27
CA ASN A 102 11.76 1.52 37.45
C ASN A 102 10.46 0.72 37.37
N PHE A 103 10.58 -0.60 37.32
CA PHE A 103 9.47 -1.52 37.46
C PHE A 103 9.21 -1.75 38.95
N ASP A 104 8.30 -0.97 39.51
CA ASP A 104 8.00 -0.97 40.93
C ASP A 104 7.01 -2.07 41.35
N THR A 105 6.34 -2.70 40.38
CA THR A 105 5.40 -3.80 40.65
C THR A 105 5.47 -4.85 39.55
N LEU A 106 5.69 -6.10 39.97
CA LEU A 106 5.64 -7.30 39.14
C LEU A 106 5.00 -8.39 40.02
N LYS A 107 3.68 -8.49 39.97
CA LYS A 107 2.91 -9.38 40.87
C LYS A 107 1.94 -10.24 40.07
N SER A 108 1.68 -11.42 40.59
CA SER A 108 0.63 -12.32 40.10
C SER A 108 -0.45 -12.43 41.18
N SER A 109 -1.71 -12.46 40.76
CA SER A 109 -2.86 -12.67 41.65
C SER A 109 -2.92 -14.09 42.19
N ASP A 110 -2.47 -15.06 41.39
CA ASP A 110 -2.48 -16.48 41.75
C ASP A 110 -1.13 -17.15 41.43
N LEU A 111 -0.31 -17.31 42.47
CA LEU A 111 1.01 -17.93 42.37
C LEU A 111 0.97 -19.44 42.14
N LYS A 112 -0.20 -20.10 42.27
CA LYS A 112 -0.37 -21.53 41.96
C LYS A 112 -0.59 -21.79 40.47
N ILE A 113 -0.98 -20.77 39.72
CA ILE A 113 -1.23 -20.82 38.27
C ILE A 113 -0.10 -20.11 37.51
N LEU A 114 0.30 -18.92 37.97
CA LEU A 114 1.29 -18.07 37.30
C LEU A 114 2.24 -17.45 38.32
N LYS A 115 3.56 -17.66 38.19
CA LYS A 115 4.53 -16.97 39.05
C LYS A 115 4.64 -15.50 38.65
N ALA A 116 5.26 -14.68 39.50
CA ALA A 116 5.49 -13.28 39.19
C ALA A 116 6.20 -13.09 37.83
N PRO A 117 5.79 -12.09 37.02
CA PRO A 117 6.45 -11.82 35.74
C PRO A 117 7.94 -11.49 35.91
N VAL A 118 8.77 -11.97 34.98
CA VAL A 118 10.22 -11.76 35.00
C VAL A 118 10.64 -10.92 33.80
N LEU A 119 11.49 -9.92 34.01
CA LEU A 119 12.00 -9.08 32.95
C LEU A 119 13.30 -9.66 32.38
N SER A 120 13.50 -9.58 31.07
CA SER A 120 14.80 -9.89 30.42
C SER A 120 15.88 -8.84 30.72
N ILE A 121 15.50 -7.73 31.35
CA ILE A 121 16.35 -6.62 31.78
C ILE A 121 16.26 -6.44 33.29
N LYS A 122 17.20 -5.68 33.88
CA LYS A 122 17.11 -5.27 35.29
C LYS A 122 15.82 -4.48 35.54
N THR A 123 15.24 -4.57 36.74
CA THR A 123 14.01 -3.88 37.14
C THR A 123 14.12 -2.36 37.15
N GLN A 124 15.34 -1.83 37.31
CA GLN A 124 15.63 -0.41 37.22
C GLN A 124 16.85 -0.17 36.33
N GLY A 125 16.85 0.95 35.62
CA GLY A 125 17.94 1.28 34.73
C GLY A 125 17.66 2.50 33.87
N ARG A 126 18.48 2.67 32.84
CA ARG A 126 18.37 3.78 31.89
C ARG A 126 17.75 3.28 30.58
N VAL A 127 16.79 4.05 30.06
CA VAL A 127 16.17 3.77 28.76
C VAL A 127 17.22 3.93 27.65
N PRO A 128 17.34 2.98 26.72
CA PRO A 128 18.36 3.00 25.68
C PRO A 128 18.14 4.13 24.67
N LYS A 129 19.25 4.63 24.11
CA LYS A 129 19.21 5.69 23.08
C LYS A 129 18.63 5.20 21.75
N THR A 130 18.99 3.99 21.36
CA THR A 130 18.49 3.29 20.17
C THR A 130 17.30 2.40 20.56
N ALA A 131 16.50 2.02 19.57
CA ALA A 131 15.47 1.01 19.77
C ALA A 131 16.12 -0.28 20.28
N LYS A 132 15.67 -0.75 21.44
CA LYS A 132 16.00 -2.08 21.95
C LYS A 132 14.75 -2.74 22.48
N GLU A 133 14.72 -4.04 22.31
CA GLU A 133 13.67 -4.92 22.79
C GLU A 133 14.00 -5.39 24.21
N PHE A 134 12.97 -5.56 25.03
CA PHE A 134 13.02 -6.34 26.25
C PHE A 134 11.74 -7.18 26.35
N SER A 135 11.85 -8.30 27.04
CA SER A 135 10.76 -9.27 27.16
C SER A 135 10.25 -9.31 28.59
N ILE A 136 8.94 -9.43 28.72
CA ILE A 136 8.27 -9.77 29.98
C ILE A 136 7.88 -11.24 29.88
N ILE A 137 8.57 -12.08 30.65
CA ILE A 137 8.37 -13.52 30.70
C ILE A 137 7.24 -13.82 31.69
N LEU A 138 6.32 -14.69 31.28
CA LEU A 138 5.09 -15.06 32.00
C LEU A 138 5.14 -16.55 32.41
N PRO A 139 5.82 -16.88 33.53
CA PRO A 139 6.07 -18.25 33.93
C PRO A 139 4.85 -18.95 34.56
N CYS A 140 4.15 -19.76 33.78
CA CYS A 140 3.08 -20.64 34.27
C CYS A 140 3.63 -21.72 35.23
N VAL A 141 2.87 -22.04 36.26
CA VAL A 141 3.13 -23.15 37.18
C VAL A 141 2.51 -24.40 36.56
N GLY A 142 3.35 -25.28 36.03
CA GLY A 142 2.93 -26.42 35.21
C GLY A 142 2.02 -27.46 35.88
N ASN A 143 1.63 -27.28 37.16
CA ASN A 143 0.80 -28.20 37.95
C ASN A 143 -0.70 -27.84 37.98
N SER A 144 -1.09 -26.67 37.47
CA SER A 144 -2.48 -26.19 37.53
C SER A 144 -2.86 -25.47 36.24
N SER A 145 -4.04 -25.79 35.71
CA SER A 145 -4.66 -25.01 34.62
C SER A 145 -5.49 -23.87 35.21
N GLY A 146 -5.56 -22.74 34.50
CA GLY A 146 -6.45 -21.64 34.83
C GLY A 146 -5.96 -20.31 34.30
N VAL A 147 -6.73 -19.25 34.56
CA VAL A 147 -6.39 -17.88 34.19
C VAL A 147 -5.97 -17.11 35.43
N ALA A 148 -4.77 -16.55 35.41
CA ALA A 148 -4.25 -15.67 36.45
C ALA A 148 -4.15 -14.23 35.94
N THR A 149 -4.39 -13.26 36.83
CA THR A 149 -4.16 -11.84 36.55
C THR A 149 -2.77 -11.47 37.06
N PHE A 150 -2.03 -10.63 36.34
CA PHE A 150 -0.76 -10.11 36.79
C PHE A 150 -0.71 -8.59 36.61
N GLU A 151 -0.03 -7.94 37.54
CA GLU A 151 0.14 -6.48 37.58
C GLU A 151 1.58 -6.11 37.22
N ILE A 152 1.71 -5.16 36.30
CA ILE A 152 2.97 -4.50 35.96
C ILE A 152 2.86 -3.01 36.27
N GLY A 153 3.75 -2.53 37.13
CA GLY A 153 3.95 -1.12 37.42
C GLY A 153 5.23 -0.60 36.79
N LEU A 154 5.15 0.43 35.94
CA LEU A 154 6.30 1.08 35.31
C LEU A 154 6.31 2.58 35.61
N VAL A 155 7.32 3.01 36.35
CA VAL A 155 7.62 4.43 36.61
C VAL A 155 8.73 4.89 35.67
N LEU A 156 8.51 5.99 34.96
CA LEU A 156 9.54 6.64 34.14
C LEU A 156 9.88 7.99 34.73
N LYS A 157 11.17 8.25 34.97
CA LYS A 157 11.67 9.53 35.48
C LYS A 157 12.64 10.16 34.49
N ASN A 158 12.59 11.48 34.35
CA ASN A 158 13.56 12.20 33.54
C ASN A 158 14.90 12.37 34.28
N ALA A 159 15.88 13.03 33.64
CA ALA A 159 17.19 13.31 34.22
C ALA A 159 17.17 14.08 35.54
N ARG A 160 16.09 14.82 35.83
CA ARG A 160 15.90 15.61 37.06
C ARG A 160 15.16 14.82 38.15
N GLY A 161 14.86 13.53 37.91
CA GLY A 161 14.12 12.68 38.84
C GLY A 161 12.60 12.89 38.82
N LEU A 162 12.08 13.79 37.98
CA LEU A 162 10.64 14.05 37.86
C LEU A 162 9.95 12.91 37.08
N PRO A 163 8.82 12.38 37.57
CA PRO A 163 8.08 11.35 36.87
C PRO A 163 7.46 11.88 35.57
N LEU A 164 7.38 11.03 34.56
CA LEU A 164 6.69 11.33 33.30
C LEU A 164 5.18 11.38 33.58
N LYS A 165 4.49 12.38 33.02
CA LYS A 165 3.04 12.53 33.18
C LYS A 165 2.32 11.27 32.69
N GLY A 166 1.41 10.75 33.50
CA GLY A 166 0.71 9.48 33.24
C GLY A 166 1.47 8.23 33.73
N THR A 167 2.62 8.38 34.39
CA THR A 167 3.29 7.27 35.09
C THR A 167 3.12 7.41 36.62
N PRO A 168 3.03 6.32 37.40
CA PRO A 168 3.24 4.92 37.01
C PRO A 168 2.19 4.38 36.05
N LEU A 169 2.63 3.67 35.01
CA LEU A 169 1.73 2.84 34.19
C LEU A 169 1.38 1.60 34.99
N ARG A 170 0.10 1.41 35.28
CA ARG A 170 -0.41 0.27 36.04
C ARG A 170 -1.24 -0.61 35.11
N LEU A 171 -0.65 -1.71 34.65
CA LEU A 171 -1.27 -2.64 33.71
C LEU A 171 -1.69 -3.89 34.46
N ASN A 172 -2.99 -4.18 34.45
CA ASN A 172 -3.55 -5.43 34.96
C ASN A 172 -3.92 -6.30 33.76
N LEU A 173 -3.18 -7.37 33.55
CA LEU A 173 -3.31 -8.24 32.38
C LEU A 173 -3.68 -9.65 32.82
N LYS A 174 -4.36 -10.41 31.96
CA LYS A 174 -4.77 -11.80 32.23
C LYS A 174 -3.95 -12.76 31.38
N LYS A 175 -3.53 -13.88 31.95
CA LYS A 175 -2.79 -14.96 31.29
C LYS A 175 -3.42 -16.30 31.60
N GLU A 176 -3.70 -17.07 30.57
CA GLU A 176 -4.11 -18.46 30.67
C GLU A 176 -2.87 -19.36 30.81
N CYS A 177 -2.92 -20.32 31.72
CA CYS A 177 -1.91 -21.35 31.92
C CYS A 177 -2.62 -22.71 31.88
N ALA A 178 -2.00 -23.70 31.25
CA ALA A 178 -2.53 -25.05 31.18
C ALA A 178 -1.59 -26.04 31.89
N HIS A 179 -2.16 -26.93 32.71
CA HIS A 179 -1.48 -28.06 33.32
C HIS A 179 -1.09 -29.06 32.24
N ARG A 180 0.19 -29.44 32.23
CA ARG A 180 0.69 -30.51 31.38
C ARG A 180 0.36 -31.87 31.97
N GLY A 181 -0.74 -32.46 31.51
CA GLY A 181 -0.81 -33.91 31.37
C GLY A 181 -0.19 -34.31 30.02
N VAL A 182 0.80 -35.22 30.03
CA VAL A 182 1.54 -35.77 28.87
C VAL A 182 2.76 -34.96 28.41
N TYR A 183 3.76 -34.87 29.28
CA TYR A 183 5.15 -35.12 28.84
C TYR A 183 5.42 -36.61 29.04
N LEU A 184 5.16 -37.42 28.01
CA LEU A 184 5.97 -38.62 27.80
C LEU A 184 6.92 -38.27 26.66
N GLU A 185 8.20 -38.40 26.97
CA GLU A 185 9.32 -38.31 26.06
C GLU A 185 8.97 -38.90 24.69
N ARG A 186 9.00 -38.06 23.64
CA ARG A 186 9.35 -38.53 22.30
C ARG A 186 9.85 -37.38 21.45
N THR A 187 11.16 -37.38 21.32
CA THR A 187 11.90 -37.03 20.12
C THR A 187 11.05 -37.10 18.84
N GLY A 188 10.91 -35.95 18.18
CA GLY A 188 10.65 -35.87 16.74
C GLY A 188 9.25 -35.39 16.33
N PRO A 189 9.14 -34.81 15.12
CA PRO A 189 7.88 -34.37 14.52
C PRO A 189 6.84 -35.50 14.45
N ASP A 190 5.55 -35.21 14.64
CA ASP A 190 4.45 -36.17 14.39
C ASP A 190 4.47 -36.53 12.89
N PRO A 191 4.95 -37.74 12.52
CA PRO A 191 5.24 -38.07 11.14
C PRO A 191 3.97 -38.28 10.30
N GLU A 192 2.78 -38.26 10.90
CA GLU A 192 1.51 -38.35 10.19
C GLU A 192 0.92 -36.96 9.90
N CYS A 193 1.06 -36.01 10.83
CA CYS A 193 0.65 -34.63 10.63
C CYS A 193 1.58 -33.90 9.65
N ASP A 194 2.90 -34.01 9.80
CA ASP A 194 3.85 -33.33 8.91
C ASP A 194 3.77 -33.83 7.47
N LYS A 195 3.36 -35.08 7.25
CA LYS A 195 3.06 -35.61 5.90
C LYS A 195 1.83 -34.96 5.26
N LYS A 196 0.89 -34.43 6.05
CA LYS A 196 -0.35 -33.83 5.57
C LYS A 196 -0.17 -32.33 5.27
N CYS A 197 0.76 -31.66 5.94
CA CYS A 197 1.09 -30.25 5.71
C CYS A 197 1.84 -30.06 4.38
N ALA A 198 1.23 -29.31 3.46
CA ALA A 198 1.82 -29.03 2.15
C ALA A 198 2.72 -27.78 2.18
N ASN A 199 3.46 -27.56 1.09
CA ASN A 199 4.19 -26.32 0.81
C ASN A 199 5.20 -25.89 1.88
N GLN A 200 5.87 -26.84 2.54
CA GLN A 200 6.83 -26.58 3.64
C GLN A 200 6.17 -26.02 4.91
N GLY A 201 4.86 -26.22 5.09
CA GLY A 201 4.22 -26.06 6.39
C GLY A 201 4.76 -27.06 7.40
N TRP A 202 4.81 -26.66 8.66
CA TRP A 202 5.25 -27.52 9.77
C TRP A 202 4.07 -27.77 10.70
N CYS A 203 3.98 -28.96 11.27
CA CYS A 203 2.93 -29.30 12.21
C CYS A 203 3.30 -28.82 13.62
N ASN A 204 2.40 -28.10 14.27
CA ASN A 204 2.57 -27.74 15.67
C ASN A 204 2.19 -28.90 16.61
N GLU A 205 2.44 -28.72 17.91
CA GLU A 205 2.16 -29.73 18.95
C GLU A 205 0.67 -30.11 19.04
N GLU A 206 -0.23 -29.32 18.45
CA GLU A 206 -1.69 -29.51 18.43
C GLU A 206 -2.21 -30.24 17.17
N LYS A 207 -1.30 -30.76 16.33
CA LYS A 207 -1.64 -31.40 15.05
C LYS A 207 -2.25 -30.47 14.00
N ILE A 208 -1.95 -29.17 14.09
CA ILE A 208 -2.40 -28.13 13.15
C ILE A 208 -1.22 -27.69 12.28
N CYS A 209 -1.42 -27.64 10.97
CA CYS A 209 -0.39 -27.16 10.05
C CYS A 209 -0.21 -25.65 10.19
N GLN A 210 1.02 -25.26 10.52
CA GLN A 210 1.47 -23.87 10.49
C GLN A 210 1.97 -23.55 9.09
N CYS A 211 1.23 -22.68 8.41
CA CYS A 211 1.48 -22.40 7.01
C CYS A 211 2.57 -21.33 6.82
N PRO A 212 3.44 -21.52 5.82
CA PRO A 212 4.40 -20.50 5.44
C PRO A 212 3.70 -19.29 4.82
N GLU A 213 4.44 -18.19 4.70
CA GLU A 213 3.91 -16.93 4.20
C GLU A 213 3.22 -17.11 2.84
N GLY A 214 1.98 -16.62 2.74
CA GLY A 214 1.19 -16.71 1.52
C GLY A 214 0.41 -18.02 1.33
N TYR A 215 0.39 -18.95 2.30
CA TYR A 215 -0.46 -20.14 2.26
C TYR A 215 -1.42 -20.20 3.46
N MET A 216 -2.56 -20.88 3.27
CA MET A 216 -3.60 -21.04 4.27
C MET A 216 -4.38 -22.36 4.13
N GLY A 217 -5.31 -22.58 5.05
CA GLY A 217 -6.14 -23.78 5.14
C GLY A 217 -5.53 -24.84 6.06
N GLN A 218 -6.34 -25.82 6.45
CA GLN A 218 -6.00 -26.86 7.45
C GLN A 218 -4.69 -27.61 7.15
N HIS A 219 -4.33 -27.71 5.87
CA HIS A 219 -3.14 -28.44 5.40
C HIS A 219 -2.20 -27.58 4.55
N CYS A 220 -2.32 -26.25 4.60
CA CYS A 220 -1.46 -25.31 3.85
C CYS A 220 -1.46 -25.51 2.33
N ARG A 221 -2.55 -26.07 1.78
CA ARG A 221 -2.71 -26.32 0.34
C ARG A 221 -3.24 -25.11 -0.41
N THR A 222 -3.89 -24.18 0.28
CA THR A 222 -4.54 -23.03 -0.36
C THR A 222 -3.58 -21.85 -0.40
N ALA A 223 -3.12 -21.48 -1.59
CA ALA A 223 -2.30 -20.29 -1.77
C ALA A 223 -3.15 -19.01 -1.67
N LEU A 224 -2.56 -17.95 -1.11
CA LEU A 224 -3.13 -16.62 -1.03
C LEU A 224 -2.64 -15.78 -2.21
N CYS A 225 -3.57 -15.38 -3.07
CA CYS A 225 -3.33 -14.41 -4.13
C CYS A 225 -4.01 -13.10 -3.77
N TYR A 226 -3.22 -12.07 -3.49
CA TYR A 226 -3.71 -10.70 -3.36
C TYR A 226 -3.00 -9.76 -4.33
N PRO A 227 -3.73 -9.04 -5.20
CA PRO A 227 -5.17 -9.15 -5.48
C PRO A 227 -5.60 -10.56 -5.95
N GLN A 228 -6.86 -10.90 -5.70
CA GLN A 228 -7.47 -12.17 -6.09
C GLN A 228 -7.48 -12.36 -7.62
N CYS A 229 -7.32 -13.61 -8.07
CA CYS A 229 -7.36 -13.95 -9.49
C CYS A 229 -8.75 -13.67 -10.08
N MET A 230 -8.79 -12.95 -11.19
CA MET A 230 -10.04 -12.55 -11.85
C MET A 230 -10.47 -13.60 -12.89
N ASN A 231 -11.70 -13.47 -13.41
CA ASN A 231 -12.22 -14.24 -14.54
C ASN A 231 -12.14 -15.77 -14.37
N GLY A 232 -12.22 -16.28 -13.14
CA GLY A 232 -12.13 -17.71 -12.84
C GLY A 232 -10.71 -18.26 -12.81
N GLY A 233 -9.69 -17.40 -12.72
CA GLY A 233 -8.30 -17.81 -12.49
C GLY A 233 -8.12 -18.53 -11.15
N ASN A 234 -7.25 -19.54 -11.13
CA ASN A 234 -6.96 -20.30 -9.92
C ASN A 234 -5.62 -19.85 -9.31
N CYS A 235 -5.59 -19.66 -7.99
CA CYS A 235 -4.36 -19.31 -7.28
C CYS A 235 -3.51 -20.57 -7.10
N THR A 236 -2.37 -20.65 -7.79
CA THR A 236 -1.52 -21.86 -7.80
C THR A 236 -0.34 -21.75 -6.84
N ALA A 237 0.11 -20.52 -6.57
CA ALA A 237 1.13 -20.20 -5.59
C ALA A 237 0.90 -18.76 -5.09
N PRO A 238 1.53 -18.32 -3.99
CA PRO A 238 1.36 -16.99 -3.44
C PRO A 238 1.57 -15.90 -4.49
N GLY A 239 0.52 -15.13 -4.77
CA GLY A 239 0.53 -14.08 -5.79
C GLY A 239 0.64 -14.54 -7.25
N LEU A 240 0.50 -15.84 -7.54
CA LEU A 240 0.57 -16.42 -8.89
C LEU A 240 -0.76 -17.07 -9.30
N CYS A 241 -1.38 -16.50 -10.34
CA CYS A 241 -2.62 -16.99 -10.91
C CYS A 241 -2.39 -17.84 -12.16
N SER A 242 -3.04 -19.00 -12.23
CA SER A 242 -3.21 -19.76 -13.47
C SER A 242 -4.50 -19.32 -14.14
N CYS A 243 -4.38 -18.78 -15.36
CA CYS A 243 -5.51 -18.21 -16.07
C CYS A 243 -6.22 -19.26 -16.95
N PRO A 244 -7.57 -19.25 -16.98
CA PRO A 244 -8.33 -20.11 -17.87
C PRO A 244 -8.12 -19.70 -19.33
N GLN A 245 -8.39 -20.64 -20.25
CA GLN A 245 -8.25 -20.40 -21.68
C GLN A 245 -9.04 -19.16 -22.12
N GLY A 246 -8.36 -18.25 -22.82
CA GLY A 246 -8.94 -16.98 -23.23
C GLY A 246 -8.65 -15.80 -22.31
N TYR A 247 -7.84 -16.00 -21.26
CA TYR A 247 -7.41 -14.95 -20.33
C TYR A 247 -5.89 -14.97 -20.11
N GLN A 248 -5.34 -13.82 -19.73
CA GLN A 248 -3.92 -13.55 -19.51
C GLN A 248 -3.72 -12.42 -18.50
N GLY A 249 -2.47 -12.17 -18.11
CA GLY A 249 -2.12 -11.17 -17.12
C GLY A 249 -1.79 -11.81 -15.77
N ARG A 250 -1.23 -11.00 -14.86
CA ARG A 250 -0.72 -11.51 -13.56
C ARG A 250 -1.85 -12.00 -12.66
N HIS A 251 -3.02 -11.40 -12.77
CA HIS A 251 -4.23 -11.70 -12.03
C HIS A 251 -5.37 -12.14 -12.97
N CYS A 252 -5.06 -12.58 -14.20
CA CYS A 252 -6.02 -12.98 -15.23
C CYS A 252 -7.00 -11.87 -15.65
N GLU A 253 -6.55 -10.62 -15.56
CA GLU A 253 -7.31 -9.42 -15.86
C GLU A 253 -7.48 -9.15 -17.37
N GLY A 254 -6.58 -9.66 -18.20
CA GLY A 254 -6.56 -9.43 -19.65
C GLY A 254 -7.24 -10.55 -20.43
N GLY A 255 -7.95 -10.20 -21.50
CA GLY A 255 -8.50 -11.18 -22.44
C GLY A 255 -7.53 -11.62 -23.53
N ILE A 256 -7.72 -12.83 -24.03
CA ILE A 256 -7.19 -13.35 -25.29
C ILE A 256 -8.38 -13.57 -26.23
N CYS A 257 -8.27 -13.06 -27.46
CA CYS A 257 -9.28 -13.19 -28.48
C CYS A 257 -8.77 -14.19 -29.53
N ALA A 258 -9.55 -15.23 -29.84
CA ALA A 258 -9.17 -16.23 -30.84
C ALA A 258 -9.01 -15.59 -32.24
N GLN A 259 -9.82 -14.56 -32.50
CA GLN A 259 -9.75 -13.74 -33.70
C GLN A 259 -9.27 -12.33 -33.33
N LYS A 260 -8.30 -11.80 -34.07
CA LYS A 260 -7.71 -10.49 -33.79
C LYS A 260 -8.77 -9.38 -33.92
N CYS A 261 -8.77 -8.44 -32.98
CA CYS A 261 -9.56 -7.22 -33.08
C CYS A 261 -9.07 -6.37 -34.28
N MET A 262 -10.00 -5.96 -35.13
CA MET A 262 -9.74 -5.17 -36.33
C MET A 262 -9.68 -3.67 -36.02
N ASN A 263 -9.25 -2.87 -37.00
CA ASN A 263 -9.26 -1.39 -36.96
C ASN A 263 -8.56 -0.74 -35.74
N GLY A 264 -7.62 -1.47 -35.12
CA GLY A 264 -6.88 -1.04 -33.94
C GLY A 264 -7.62 -1.27 -32.61
N GLY A 265 -8.63 -2.15 -32.59
CA GLY A 265 -9.25 -2.62 -31.35
C GLY A 265 -8.28 -3.40 -30.47
N LYS A 266 -8.56 -3.41 -29.16
CA LYS A 266 -7.78 -4.15 -28.16
C LYS A 266 -8.63 -5.25 -27.55
N CYS A 267 -8.09 -6.46 -27.44
CA CYS A 267 -8.78 -7.51 -26.71
C CYS A 267 -8.75 -7.18 -25.22
N ILE A 268 -9.92 -7.10 -24.59
CA ILE A 268 -10.04 -6.73 -23.16
C ILE A 268 -10.56 -7.88 -22.31
N GLN A 269 -11.37 -8.77 -22.88
CA GLN A 269 -11.84 -10.02 -22.27
C GLN A 269 -11.86 -11.11 -23.34
N LYS A 270 -12.11 -12.37 -22.94
CA LYS A 270 -12.21 -13.49 -23.88
C LYS A 270 -13.16 -13.15 -25.03
N ASP A 271 -12.61 -13.19 -26.25
CA ASP A 271 -13.32 -12.88 -27.50
C ASP A 271 -14.11 -11.55 -27.52
N THR A 272 -13.67 -10.59 -26.71
CA THR A 272 -14.33 -9.30 -26.54
C THR A 272 -13.35 -8.17 -26.81
N CYS A 273 -13.61 -7.43 -27.88
CA CYS A 273 -12.80 -6.32 -28.33
C CYS A 273 -13.31 -4.98 -27.82
N PHE A 274 -12.41 -4.19 -27.24
CA PHE A 274 -12.62 -2.77 -27.05
C PHE A 274 -12.35 -2.03 -28.37
N CYS A 275 -13.39 -1.38 -28.90
CA CYS A 275 -13.31 -0.70 -30.18
C CYS A 275 -12.90 0.77 -30.05
N PRO A 276 -11.99 1.25 -30.91
CA PRO A 276 -11.67 2.66 -30.97
C PRO A 276 -12.89 3.45 -31.45
N LYS A 277 -12.92 4.74 -31.11
CA LYS A 277 -13.98 5.66 -31.56
C LYS A 277 -14.17 5.56 -33.07
N GLY A 278 -15.43 5.55 -33.52
CA GLY A 278 -15.78 5.40 -34.94
C GLY A 278 -15.93 3.96 -35.42
N HIS A 279 -15.68 2.95 -34.59
CA HIS A 279 -15.85 1.53 -34.98
C HIS A 279 -16.74 0.79 -33.97
N TYR A 280 -17.35 -0.31 -34.41
CA TYR A 280 -18.21 -1.19 -33.62
C TYR A 280 -18.27 -2.60 -34.21
N GLY A 281 -19.01 -3.51 -33.57
CA GLY A 281 -19.02 -4.94 -33.90
C GLY A 281 -18.21 -5.76 -32.90
N ARG A 282 -18.28 -7.09 -32.99
CA ARG A 282 -17.64 -7.98 -32.00
C ARG A 282 -16.11 -7.92 -32.07
N ARG A 283 -15.58 -7.64 -33.25
CA ARG A 283 -14.15 -7.49 -33.55
C ARG A 283 -13.80 -6.09 -34.04
N CYS A 284 -14.69 -5.11 -33.88
CA CYS A 284 -14.51 -3.76 -34.41
C CYS A 284 -14.42 -3.71 -35.95
N GLU A 285 -15.11 -4.63 -36.61
CA GLU A 285 -15.13 -4.83 -38.07
C GLU A 285 -15.94 -3.75 -38.80
N PHE A 286 -16.92 -3.14 -38.14
CA PHE A 286 -17.80 -2.15 -38.76
C PHE A 286 -17.36 -0.72 -38.41
N SER A 287 -17.34 0.16 -39.42
CA SER A 287 -17.19 1.60 -39.23
C SER A 287 -18.55 2.25 -38.99
N LYS A 288 -18.59 3.24 -38.10
CA LYS A 288 -19.75 4.14 -37.91
C LYS A 288 -19.89 5.15 -39.05
N CYS A 289 -18.92 5.20 -39.96
CA CYS A 289 -18.99 5.96 -41.19
C CYS A 289 -19.61 5.07 -42.27
N VAL A 290 -20.83 5.41 -42.68
CA VAL A 290 -21.53 4.81 -43.83
C VAL A 290 -20.88 5.28 -45.12
N ILE A 291 -20.54 6.57 -45.19
CA ILE A 291 -19.72 7.13 -46.26
C ILE A 291 -18.25 7.01 -45.83
N PRO A 292 -17.41 6.26 -46.56
CA PRO A 292 -16.03 5.99 -46.15
C PRO A 292 -15.18 7.27 -46.14
N CYS A 293 -14.22 7.32 -45.22
CA CYS A 293 -13.22 8.39 -45.20
C CYS A 293 -12.28 8.24 -46.39
N LEU A 294 -12.12 9.30 -47.17
CA LEU A 294 -11.24 9.34 -48.33
C LEU A 294 -9.80 9.71 -47.96
N ASN A 295 -8.89 9.55 -48.91
CA ASN A 295 -7.51 10.05 -48.84
C ASN A 295 -6.73 9.63 -47.58
N GLY A 296 -6.98 8.41 -47.06
CA GLY A 296 -6.32 7.89 -45.86
C GLY A 296 -6.85 8.46 -44.54
N GLY A 297 -8.02 9.09 -44.55
CA GLY A 297 -8.73 9.51 -43.32
C GLY A 297 -9.18 8.33 -42.47
N ARG A 298 -9.26 8.53 -41.15
CA ARG A 298 -9.71 7.50 -40.18
C ARG A 298 -11.07 7.85 -39.60
N CYS A 299 -12.02 6.93 -39.63
CA CYS A 299 -13.33 7.13 -39.01
C CYS A 299 -13.18 7.24 -37.48
N VAL A 300 -13.76 8.30 -36.89
CA VAL A 300 -13.70 8.57 -35.44
C VAL A 300 -15.08 8.74 -34.80
N GLY A 301 -16.15 8.79 -35.58
CA GLY A 301 -17.53 8.95 -35.12
C GLY A 301 -18.54 8.51 -36.19
N VAL A 302 -19.81 8.86 -36.01
CA VAL A 302 -20.84 8.62 -37.06
C VAL A 302 -20.58 9.58 -38.22
N ASN A 303 -20.26 9.03 -39.40
CA ASN A 303 -19.89 9.80 -40.62
C ASN A 303 -18.87 10.93 -40.38
N LYS A 304 -17.95 10.75 -39.43
CA LYS A 304 -16.98 11.77 -39.06
C LYS A 304 -15.56 11.23 -39.17
N CYS A 305 -14.77 11.85 -40.05
CA CYS A 305 -13.41 11.44 -40.34
C CYS A 305 -12.36 12.33 -39.67
N ARG A 306 -11.28 11.70 -39.20
CA ARG A 306 -10.03 12.37 -38.85
C ARG A 306 -9.14 12.39 -40.08
N CYS A 307 -8.97 13.58 -40.65
CA CYS A 307 -8.23 13.75 -41.89
C CYS A 307 -6.72 13.88 -41.68
N PRO A 308 -5.90 13.40 -42.64
CA PRO A 308 -4.48 13.71 -42.68
C PRO A 308 -4.22 15.21 -42.81
N ALA A 309 -2.97 15.63 -42.53
CA ALA A 309 -2.60 17.03 -42.61
C ALA A 309 -2.81 17.59 -44.04
N GLY A 310 -3.47 18.74 -44.15
CA GLY A 310 -3.79 19.38 -45.43
C GLY A 310 -5.11 18.94 -46.06
N LEU A 311 -5.88 18.08 -45.39
CA LEU A 311 -7.22 17.66 -45.81
C LEU A 311 -8.26 18.03 -44.73
N GLY A 312 -9.53 18.14 -45.14
CA GLY A 312 -10.69 18.49 -44.33
C GLY A 312 -11.99 18.08 -45.02
N GLY A 313 -13.12 18.53 -44.48
CA GLY A 313 -14.43 17.97 -44.81
C GLY A 313 -14.80 16.83 -43.87
N ASP A 314 -16.06 16.38 -43.91
CA ASP A 314 -16.55 15.32 -43.03
C ASP A 314 -16.03 13.93 -43.46
N HIS A 315 -15.63 13.80 -44.73
CA HIS A 315 -15.10 12.59 -45.35
C HIS A 315 -13.68 12.75 -45.91
N CYS A 316 -12.98 13.85 -45.59
CA CYS A 316 -11.62 14.15 -46.08
C CYS A 316 -11.52 14.37 -47.60
N GLU A 317 -12.61 14.82 -48.18
CA GLU A 317 -12.80 15.16 -49.59
C GLU A 317 -12.26 16.56 -49.94
N VAL A 318 -12.13 17.45 -48.95
CA VAL A 318 -11.72 18.84 -49.16
C VAL A 318 -10.22 19.00 -48.90
N GLY A 319 -9.48 19.43 -49.91
CA GLY A 319 -8.12 19.93 -49.73
C GLY A 319 -8.12 21.22 -48.90
N ARG A 320 -7.62 21.17 -47.66
CA ARG A 320 -7.36 22.38 -46.88
C ARG A 320 -6.05 22.97 -47.38
N ARG A 321 -6.12 24.10 -48.11
CA ARG A 321 -4.95 24.90 -48.47
C ARG A 321 -4.16 25.20 -47.20
N GLY A 322 -3.06 24.48 -47.01
CA GLY A 322 -2.05 24.84 -46.04
C GLY A 322 -1.35 26.07 -46.58
N GLU A 323 -1.59 27.22 -45.95
CA GLU A 323 -0.72 28.38 -46.11
C GLU A 323 0.72 27.92 -45.81
N CYS A 324 1.62 27.91 -46.81
CA CYS A 324 3.05 27.56 -46.63
C CYS A 324 3.63 28.60 -45.62
N ARG A 325 3.56 28.38 -44.30
CA ARG A 325 4.13 29.29 -43.28
C ARG A 325 5.64 29.11 -43.07
N GLY A 326 6.37 28.75 -44.12
CA GLY A 326 7.82 28.61 -44.08
C GLY A 326 8.41 28.42 -45.47
N ALA A 327 9.45 29.20 -45.77
CA ALA A 327 10.19 29.12 -47.02
C ALA A 327 10.93 27.77 -47.13
N CYS A 328 10.70 27.06 -48.24
CA CYS A 328 11.42 25.85 -48.57
C CYS A 328 12.88 26.25 -48.92
N ARG A 329 13.88 25.80 -48.15
CA ARG A 329 15.27 26.28 -48.34
C ARG A 329 15.88 25.91 -49.70
N ARG A 330 15.34 24.91 -50.42
CA ARG A 330 15.79 24.50 -51.77
C ARG A 330 14.65 23.93 -52.64
N GLY A 331 13.58 24.70 -52.86
CA GLY A 331 12.50 24.32 -53.80
C GLY A 331 11.31 25.29 -53.82
N ARG A 332 10.41 25.16 -54.80
CA ARG A 332 9.17 25.97 -54.92
C ARG A 332 7.96 25.10 -54.56
N CYS A 333 7.05 25.58 -53.67
CA CYS A 333 5.78 24.89 -53.35
C CYS A 333 4.98 24.74 -54.67
N HIS A 334 4.68 23.52 -55.11
CA HIS A 334 3.66 23.26 -56.15
C HIS A 334 2.59 22.35 -55.57
N GLU A 335 1.34 22.56 -56.03
CA GLU A 335 0.12 22.22 -55.31
C GLU A 335 0.01 20.76 -54.84
N LEU A 336 -0.62 20.62 -53.67
CA LEU A 336 -1.06 19.39 -52.99
C LEU A 336 0.01 18.66 -52.13
N GLY A 337 0.27 19.26 -50.97
CA GLY A 337 0.36 18.53 -49.69
C GLY A 337 1.71 17.92 -49.30
N TRP A 338 2.65 18.70 -48.79
CA TRP A 338 3.85 18.15 -48.11
C TRP A 338 4.32 18.98 -46.91
N ARG A 339 4.78 18.31 -45.83
CA ARG A 339 5.58 18.87 -44.73
C ARG A 339 6.70 17.91 -44.35
N GLY A 340 7.94 18.40 -44.22
CA GLY A 340 9.09 17.63 -43.70
C GLY A 340 10.45 18.09 -44.27
N ARG A 341 11.54 17.44 -43.81
CA ARG A 341 12.93 17.68 -44.25
C ARG A 341 13.30 17.01 -45.58
N ALA A 342 12.38 16.26 -46.19
CA ALA A 342 12.58 15.56 -47.45
C ALA A 342 11.53 16.03 -48.47
N CYS A 343 11.83 17.11 -49.19
CA CYS A 343 11.20 17.37 -50.48
C CYS A 343 11.99 16.55 -51.51
N GLN A 344 11.44 15.45 -52.00
CA GLN A 344 12.08 14.70 -53.10
C GLN A 344 11.64 15.25 -54.46
N ARG A 345 12.61 15.29 -55.40
CA ARG A 345 12.50 15.81 -56.77
C ARG A 345 11.51 14.98 -57.61
N PRO A 346 10.93 15.54 -58.70
CA PRO A 346 10.08 14.79 -59.61
C PRO A 346 10.89 13.70 -60.36
N PRO A 347 10.26 12.61 -60.80
CA PRO A 347 10.91 11.59 -61.62
C PRO A 347 11.15 12.18 -63.02
N GLY A 348 12.40 12.21 -63.48
CA GLY A 348 12.71 12.67 -64.85
C GLY A 348 14.01 13.46 -65.05
N SER A 349 14.90 13.59 -64.06
CA SER A 349 16.28 14.00 -64.34
C SER A 349 17.15 12.76 -64.49
N SER A 350 17.43 12.39 -65.74
CA SER A 350 18.49 11.47 -66.12
C SER A 350 19.83 12.01 -65.66
N GLU A 351 20.47 11.33 -64.71
CA GLU A 351 21.93 11.09 -64.72
C GLU A 351 22.29 10.06 -63.64
N GLU A 352 22.74 8.94 -64.17
CA GLU A 352 23.58 7.85 -63.66
C GLU A 352 24.02 7.80 -62.18
N SER A 353 23.67 6.65 -61.60
CA SER A 353 24.55 5.73 -60.86
C SER A 353 25.71 6.29 -60.03
N GLY A 354 25.66 6.00 -58.73
CA GLY A 354 26.80 6.11 -57.82
C GLY A 354 26.54 5.36 -56.53
N GLU A 355 26.64 4.03 -56.59
CA GLU A 355 26.85 3.18 -55.42
C GLU A 355 28.19 3.57 -54.78
N TYR A 356 28.23 3.97 -53.49
CA TYR A 356 29.14 3.42 -52.47
C TYR A 356 29.22 4.24 -51.17
N LYS A 357 29.08 3.48 -50.07
CA LYS A 357 29.78 3.51 -48.78
C LYS A 357 29.88 4.81 -47.95
N LYS A 358 29.40 4.66 -46.70
CA LYS A 358 29.96 5.30 -45.48
C LYS A 358 31.49 5.16 -45.45
N PRO A 359 32.23 6.22 -45.12
CA PRO A 359 32.78 6.42 -43.76
C PRO A 359 32.77 7.92 -43.36
N ARG A 360 33.02 8.39 -42.13
CA ARG A 360 33.53 7.84 -40.87
C ARG A 360 32.88 8.64 -39.74
#